data_AF-A0A2U8PC03-F1
#
_entry.id   AF-A0A2U8PC03-F1
#
_cell.length_a   1.000
_cell.length_b   1.000
_cell.length_c   1.000
_cell.angle_alpha   90.00
_cell.angle_beta   90.00
_cell.angle_gamma   90.00
#
_symmetry.space_group_name_H-M   'P 1'
#
loop_
_entity.id
_entity.type
_entity.pdbx_description
1 polymer ?
#
loop_
_entity_poly.entity_id
_entity_poly.type
_entity_poly.pdbx_seq_one_letter_code
_entity_poly.pdbx_strand_id
1 'polypeptide(L)'
;MTDQAAEVATGAALAIALLLGVFASLVTAPGAEGLYGAFLAALMLAIAANDARHYRIPNELTGAAFALALLRAGAFVPDLGAEALLWPLTRAAATGLPLLLLMVFYRRWRGRDGLGLGDVKLAAVCGAWLDLATVVAVIELAALLAIGAYVVGAALRRKRLRATAFLPFGLFLAPAIWIGWLGETWYTNWLGGWPG
;
A
#
# COMPACT_ATOMS: atom_id res chain seq x y z
N MET A 1 11.57 -32.66 -0.35
CA MET A 1 12.65 -31.91 0.31
C MET A 1 12.82 -30.49 -0.25
N THR A 2 12.63 -30.25 -1.55
CA THR A 2 12.73 -28.91 -2.17
C THR A 2 11.60 -27.95 -1.79
N ASP A 3 10.35 -28.41 -1.71
CA ASP A 3 9.21 -27.54 -1.36
C ASP A 3 9.23 -27.08 0.09
N GLN A 4 9.57 -27.97 1.03
CA GLN A 4 9.67 -27.63 2.44
C GLN A 4 10.77 -26.58 2.71
N ALA A 5 11.90 -26.67 2.00
CA ALA A 5 12.96 -25.66 2.09
C ALA A 5 12.53 -24.30 1.53
N ALA A 6 11.77 -24.29 0.43
CA ALA A 6 11.24 -23.06 -0.18
C ALA A 6 10.16 -22.41 0.70
N GLU A 7 9.29 -23.19 1.33
CA GLU A 7 8.30 -22.69 2.29
C GLU A 7 8.96 -22.08 3.52
N VAL A 8 9.94 -22.77 4.11
CA VAL A 8 10.70 -22.25 5.26
C VAL A 8 11.44 -20.96 4.90
N ALA A 9 12.08 -20.90 3.72
CA ALA A 9 12.75 -19.69 3.26
C ALA A 9 11.78 -18.52 3.05
N THR A 10 10.61 -18.78 2.46
CA THR A 10 9.57 -17.76 2.26
C THR A 10 9.01 -17.26 3.59
N GLY A 11 8.76 -18.18 4.53
CA GLY A 11 8.31 -17.84 5.88
C GLY A 11 9.33 -16.99 6.63
N ALA A 12 10.61 -17.36 6.56
CA ALA A 12 11.70 -16.59 7.15
C ALA A 12 11.82 -15.19 6.54
N ALA A 13 11.71 -15.07 5.20
CA ALA A 13 11.76 -13.77 4.54
C ALA A 13 10.60 -12.85 4.95
N LEU A 14 9.38 -13.39 5.08
CA LEU A 14 8.22 -12.63 5.58
C LEU A 14 8.40 -12.22 7.04
N ALA A 15 8.91 -13.11 7.89
CA ALA A 15 9.18 -12.79 9.29
C ALA A 15 10.24 -11.68 9.42
N ILE A 16 11.31 -11.74 8.63
CA ILE A 16 12.34 -10.70 8.59
C ILE A 16 11.75 -9.38 8.11
N ALA A 17 10.98 -9.39 7.02
CA ALA A 17 10.34 -8.19 6.49
C ALA A 17 9.39 -7.56 7.53
N LEU A 18 8.63 -8.38 8.26
CA LEU A 18 7.77 -7.92 9.34
C LEU A 18 8.58 -7.27 10.48
N LEU A 19 9.63 -7.95 10.96
CA LEU A 19 10.47 -7.44 12.04
C LEU A 19 11.16 -6.12 11.65
N LEU A 20 11.67 -6.03 10.42
CA LEU A 20 12.26 -4.80 9.89
C LEU A 20 11.21 -3.70 9.76
N GLY A 21 10.00 -4.02 9.31
CA GLY A 21 8.90 -3.08 9.21
C GLY A 21 8.50 -2.51 10.56
N VAL A 22 8.30 -3.38 11.56
CA VAL A 22 7.99 -2.99 12.94
C VAL A 22 9.12 -2.13 13.52
N PHE A 23 10.37 -2.59 13.38
CA PHE A 23 11.53 -1.87 13.89
C PHE A 23 11.66 -0.48 13.27
N ALA A 24 11.60 -0.38 11.94
CA ALA A 24 11.70 0.89 11.24
C ALA A 24 10.56 1.85 11.63
N SER A 25 9.33 1.36 11.79
CA SER A 25 8.22 2.20 12.24
C SER A 25 8.42 2.76 13.65
N LEU A 26 8.90 1.95 14.60
CA LEU A 26 9.13 2.37 15.98
C LEU A 26 10.33 3.33 16.11
N VAL A 27 11.34 3.19 15.25
CA VAL A 27 12.50 4.10 15.22
C VAL A 27 12.15 5.43 14.55
N THR A 28 11.40 5.41 13.45
CA THR A 28 11.03 6.63 12.71
C THR A 28 10.03 7.50 13.47
N ALA A 29 9.09 6.89 14.21
CA ALA A 29 8.15 7.61 15.09
C ALA A 29 8.08 6.96 16.47
N PRO A 30 8.68 7.56 17.50
CA PRO A 30 8.54 7.08 18.87
C PRO A 30 7.08 7.17 19.38
N GLY A 31 6.66 6.19 20.18
CA GLY A 31 5.35 6.20 20.85
C GLY A 31 4.22 5.59 20.01
N ALA A 32 3.01 6.16 20.15
CA ALA A 32 1.80 5.60 19.52
C ALA A 32 1.87 5.64 17.99
N GLU A 33 2.50 6.66 17.39
CA GLU A 33 2.55 6.85 15.94
C GLU A 33 3.35 5.73 15.27
N GLY A 34 4.48 5.34 15.87
CA GLY A 34 5.25 4.17 15.42
C GLY A 34 4.48 2.85 15.55
N LEU A 35 3.60 2.72 16.56
CA LEU A 35 2.77 1.53 16.71
C LEU A 35 1.72 1.44 15.59
N TYR A 36 1.08 2.56 15.21
CA TYR A 36 0.21 2.61 14.03
C TYR A 36 0.98 2.25 12.75
N GLY A 37 2.19 2.77 12.59
CA GLY A 37 3.08 2.41 11.48
C GLY A 37 3.47 0.92 11.45
N ALA A 38 3.71 0.32 12.62
CA ALA A 38 4.05 -1.10 12.75
C ALA A 38 2.86 -2.00 12.36
N PHE A 39 1.65 -1.66 12.80
CA PHE A 39 0.43 -2.35 12.36
C PHE A 39 0.17 -2.16 10.86
N LEU A 40 0.41 -0.95 10.33
CA LEU A 40 0.36 -0.71 8.88
C LEU A 40 1.35 -1.60 8.13
N ALA A 41 2.59 -1.71 8.60
CA ALA A 41 3.62 -2.58 8.00
C ALA A 41 3.15 -4.03 7.92
N ALA A 42 2.58 -4.54 9.02
CA ALA A 42 2.05 -5.90 9.09
C ALA A 42 0.89 -6.13 8.10
N LEU A 43 -0.05 -5.18 8.04
CA LEU A 43 -1.20 -5.25 7.12
C LEU A 43 -0.77 -5.17 5.66
N MET A 44 0.15 -4.24 5.32
CA MET A 44 0.68 -4.09 3.97
C MET A 44 1.46 -5.33 3.52
N LEU A 45 2.27 -5.91 4.41
CA LEU A 45 2.98 -7.16 4.14
C LEU A 45 2.00 -8.33 3.92
N ALA A 46 0.95 -8.44 4.73
CA ALA A 46 -0.07 -9.48 4.58
C ALA A 46 -0.85 -9.33 3.25
N ILE A 47 -1.22 -8.10 2.88
CA ILE A 47 -1.87 -7.81 1.60
C ILE A 47 -0.95 -8.16 0.43
N ALA A 48 0.31 -7.73 0.46
CA ALA A 48 1.29 -8.02 -0.57
C ALA A 48 1.53 -9.54 -0.72
N ALA A 49 1.65 -10.26 0.39
CA ALA A 49 1.82 -11.71 0.39
C ALA A 49 0.60 -12.45 -0.18
N ASN A 50 -0.62 -11.96 0.09
CA ASN A 50 -1.82 -12.55 -0.48
C ASN A 50 -1.98 -12.24 -1.97
N ASP A 51 -1.67 -11.01 -2.38
CA ASP A 51 -1.73 -10.60 -3.79
C ASP A 51 -0.70 -11.36 -4.64
N ALA A 52 0.52 -11.55 -4.13
CA ALA A 52 1.56 -12.35 -4.80
C ALA A 52 1.17 -13.81 -5.06
N ARG A 53 0.39 -14.42 -4.16
CA ARG A 53 0.00 -15.84 -4.25
C ARG A 53 -1.31 -16.05 -4.98
N HIS A 54 -2.29 -15.19 -4.72
CA HIS A 54 -3.68 -15.42 -5.11
C HIS A 54 -4.25 -14.36 -6.05
N TYR A 55 -3.50 -13.32 -6.40
CA TYR A 55 -3.97 -12.16 -7.19
C TYR A 55 -5.25 -11.55 -6.61
N ARG A 56 -5.34 -11.52 -5.29
CA ARG A 56 -6.50 -11.06 -4.54
C ARG A 56 -6.04 -10.21 -3.37
N ILE A 57 -6.75 -9.11 -3.14
CA ILE A 57 -6.57 -8.25 -1.98
C ILE A 57 -7.77 -8.51 -1.05
N PRO A 58 -7.58 -9.12 0.14
CA PRO A 58 -8.67 -9.45 1.05
C PRO A 58 -9.35 -8.20 1.59
N ASN A 59 -10.69 -8.21 1.60
CA ASN A 59 -11.48 -7.06 2.04
C ASN A 59 -11.23 -6.76 3.53
N GLU A 60 -11.02 -7.80 4.32
CA GLU A 60 -10.78 -7.75 5.76
C GLU A 60 -9.48 -7.01 6.06
N LEU A 61 -8.41 -7.29 5.30
CA LEU A 61 -7.13 -6.62 5.47
C LEU A 61 -7.18 -5.17 5.01
N THR A 62 -7.82 -4.88 3.87
CA THR A 62 -8.01 -3.48 3.44
C THR A 62 -8.90 -2.69 4.39
N GLY A 63 -9.95 -3.32 4.92
CA GLY A 63 -10.85 -2.72 5.89
C GLY A 63 -10.14 -2.45 7.21
N ALA A 64 -9.32 -3.39 7.69
CA ALA A 64 -8.48 -3.19 8.88
C ALA A 64 -7.48 -2.04 8.68
N ALA A 65 -6.82 -1.97 7.52
CA ALA A 65 -5.88 -0.88 7.23
C ALA A 65 -6.57 0.48 7.13
N PHE A 66 -7.78 0.54 6.57
CA PHE A 66 -8.59 1.74 6.53
C PHE A 66 -9.06 2.16 7.93
N ALA A 67 -9.60 1.22 8.72
CA ALA A 67 -10.02 1.48 10.09
C ALA A 67 -8.85 1.97 10.96
N LEU A 68 -7.66 1.39 10.78
CA LEU A 68 -6.46 1.82 11.47
C LEU A 68 -6.08 3.27 11.13
N ALA A 69 -6.28 3.72 9.88
CA ALA A 69 -6.08 5.12 9.49
C ALA A 69 -7.03 6.07 10.25
N LEU A 70 -8.30 5.68 10.38
CA LEU A 70 -9.31 6.46 11.10
C LEU A 70 -9.01 6.50 12.61
N LEU A 71 -8.60 5.37 13.19
CA LEU A 71 -8.18 5.30 14.60
C LEU A 71 -6.96 6.18 14.86
N ARG A 72 -5.98 6.18 13.96
CA ARG A 72 -4.83 7.08 14.01
C ARG A 72 -5.28 8.54 13.98
N ALA A 73 -6.13 8.93 13.03
CA ALA A 73 -6.62 10.30 12.92
C ALA A 73 -7.32 10.78 14.21
N GLY A 74 -8.17 9.94 14.81
CA GLY A 74 -8.83 10.25 16.08
C GLY A 74 -7.89 10.32 17.28
N ALA A 75 -6.77 9.59 17.26
CA ALA A 75 -5.80 9.58 18.36
C ALA A 75 -4.90 10.83 18.38
N PHE A 76 -4.56 11.37 17.22
CA PHE A 76 -3.62 12.51 17.10
C PHE A 76 -4.28 13.87 16.92
N VAL A 77 -5.60 13.91 16.72
CA VAL A 77 -6.36 15.16 16.57
C VAL A 77 -7.58 15.17 17.51
N PRO A 78 -7.39 15.06 18.83
CA PRO A 78 -8.48 14.85 19.79
C PRO A 78 -9.46 16.04 19.88
N ASP A 79 -8.97 17.27 19.66
CA ASP A 79 -9.76 18.49 19.82
C ASP A 79 -10.83 18.68 18.74
N LEU A 80 -10.70 17.98 17.60
CA LEU A 80 -11.62 18.07 16.47
C LEU A 80 -12.73 16.99 16.49
N GLY A 81 -12.69 16.04 17.43
CA GLY A 81 -13.72 14.99 17.55
C GLY A 81 -13.95 14.22 16.25
N ALA A 82 -15.20 14.16 15.79
CA ALA A 82 -15.55 13.46 14.54
C ALA A 82 -15.02 14.16 13.27
N GLU A 83 -14.69 15.45 13.33
CA GLU A 83 -14.16 16.20 12.18
C GLU A 83 -12.75 15.76 11.81
N ALA A 84 -11.97 15.21 12.77
CA ALA A 84 -10.67 14.60 12.52
C ALA A 84 -10.74 13.46 11.49
N LEU A 85 -11.90 12.81 11.35
CA LEU A 85 -12.12 11.71 10.42
C LEU A 85 -12.39 12.20 8.99
N LEU A 86 -12.78 13.46 8.81
CA LEU A 86 -13.13 14.00 7.49
C LEU A 86 -11.91 14.01 6.58
N TRP A 87 -10.72 14.35 7.09
CA TRP A 87 -9.50 14.42 6.28
C TRP A 87 -9.06 13.06 5.69
N PRO A 88 -8.91 11.98 6.47
CA PRO A 88 -8.60 10.67 5.89
C PRO A 88 -9.72 10.16 4.97
N LEU A 89 -11.00 10.46 5.26
CA LEU A 89 -12.12 10.09 4.39
C LEU A 89 -12.07 10.82 3.04
N THR A 90 -11.84 12.13 3.04
CA THR A 90 -11.78 12.92 1.81
C THR A 90 -10.58 12.55 0.97
N ARG A 91 -9.39 12.34 1.57
CA ARG A 91 -8.21 11.85 0.84
C ARG A 91 -8.42 10.45 0.27
N ALA A 92 -9.01 9.54 1.05
CA ALA A 92 -9.36 8.20 0.54
C ALA A 92 -10.32 8.25 -0.65
N ALA A 93 -11.34 9.11 -0.59
CA ALA A 93 -12.25 9.34 -1.71
C ALA A 93 -11.54 9.98 -2.91
N ALA A 94 -10.70 10.99 -2.68
CA ALA A 94 -9.93 11.69 -3.70
C ALA A 94 -8.93 10.78 -4.42
N THR A 95 -8.43 9.73 -3.76
CA THR A 95 -7.56 8.72 -4.40
C THR A 95 -8.36 7.58 -5.03
N GLY A 96 -9.36 7.05 -4.32
CA GLY A 96 -10.11 5.87 -4.74
C GLY A 96 -11.10 6.13 -5.86
N LEU A 97 -11.85 7.24 -5.82
CA LEU A 97 -12.89 7.53 -6.81
C LEU A 97 -12.34 7.71 -8.23
N PRO A 98 -11.25 8.47 -8.47
CA PRO A 98 -10.69 8.58 -9.82
C PRO A 98 -10.27 7.22 -10.40
N LEU A 99 -9.66 6.35 -9.59
CA LEU A 99 -9.27 5.01 -10.05
C LEU A 99 -10.48 4.10 -10.27
N LEU A 100 -11.52 4.21 -9.45
CA LEU A 100 -12.78 3.51 -9.68
C LEU A 100 -13.44 3.94 -10.99
N LEU A 101 -13.49 5.25 -11.25
CA LEU A 101 -14.03 5.81 -12.49
C LEU A 101 -13.21 5.35 -13.69
N LEU A 102 -11.87 5.39 -13.59
CA LEU A 102 -10.97 4.88 -14.61
C LEU A 102 -11.22 3.40 -14.90
N MET A 103 -11.35 2.57 -13.85
CA MET A 103 -11.65 1.15 -13.95
C MET A 103 -12.97 0.91 -14.70
N VAL A 104 -14.04 1.58 -14.30
CA VAL A 104 -15.37 1.42 -14.90
C VAL A 104 -15.39 1.90 -16.35
N PHE A 105 -14.79 3.06 -16.62
CA PHE A 105 -14.69 3.61 -17.97
C PHE A 105 -13.88 2.69 -18.90
N TYR A 106 -12.71 2.23 -18.43
CA TYR A 106 -11.86 1.32 -19.18
C TYR A 106 -12.58 0.01 -19.50
N ARG A 107 -13.29 -0.57 -18.51
CA ARG A 107 -14.11 -1.77 -18.72
C ARG A 107 -15.20 -1.54 -19.75
N ARG A 108 -15.87 -0.39 -19.70
CA ARG A 108 -16.96 -0.06 -20.63
C ARG A 108 -16.48 0.14 -22.07
N TRP A 109 -15.28 0.70 -22.24
CA TRP A 109 -14.72 0.99 -23.56
C TRP A 109 -13.97 -0.21 -24.17
N ARG A 110 -13.17 -0.93 -23.38
CA ARG A 110 -12.31 -2.04 -23.86
C ARG A 110 -12.89 -3.42 -23.64
N GLY A 111 -14.02 -3.53 -22.92
CA GLY A 111 -14.71 -4.80 -22.64
C GLY A 111 -13.93 -5.76 -21.75
N ARG A 112 -12.90 -5.27 -21.04
CA ARG A 112 -12.03 -6.07 -20.17
C ARG A 112 -11.62 -5.25 -18.94
N ASP A 113 -11.30 -5.92 -17.85
CA ASP A 113 -10.78 -5.26 -16.65
C ASP A 113 -9.32 -4.84 -16.87
N GLY A 114 -9.03 -3.56 -16.60
CA GLY A 114 -7.67 -3.00 -16.64
C GLY A 114 -7.01 -2.97 -15.26
N LEU A 115 -7.78 -2.58 -14.24
CA LEU A 115 -7.36 -2.49 -12.84
C LEU A 115 -8.34 -3.31 -11.99
N GLY A 116 -7.84 -4.02 -10.98
CA GLY A 116 -8.69 -4.80 -10.08
C GLY A 116 -9.42 -3.90 -9.08
N LEU A 117 -10.62 -4.28 -8.65
CA LEU A 117 -11.32 -3.57 -7.57
C LEU A 117 -10.52 -3.59 -6.26
N GLY A 118 -9.73 -4.65 -6.03
CA GLY A 118 -8.82 -4.72 -4.90
C GLY A 118 -7.79 -3.59 -4.89
N ASP A 119 -7.21 -3.27 -6.06
CA ASP A 119 -6.23 -2.20 -6.21
C ASP A 119 -6.84 -0.83 -5.94
N VAL A 120 -8.08 -0.62 -6.39
CA VAL A 120 -8.85 0.61 -6.12
C VAL A 120 -9.09 0.78 -4.61
N LYS A 121 -9.45 -0.29 -3.91
CA LYS A 121 -9.62 -0.26 -2.44
C LYS A 121 -8.31 0.03 -1.72
N LEU A 122 -7.22 -0.60 -2.16
CA LEU A 122 -5.90 -0.36 -1.59
C LEU A 122 -5.40 1.07 -1.87
N ALA A 123 -5.74 1.65 -3.02
CA ALA A 123 -5.47 3.05 -3.29
C ALA A 123 -6.32 4.00 -2.43
N ALA A 124 -7.56 3.64 -2.09
CA ALA A 124 -8.33 4.39 -1.10
C ALA A 124 -7.66 4.32 0.30
N VAL A 125 -7.12 3.16 0.69
CA VAL A 125 -6.30 3.02 1.90
C VAL A 125 -5.05 3.91 1.83
N CYS A 126 -4.38 3.96 0.67
CA CYS A 126 -3.24 4.86 0.43
C CYS A 126 -3.61 6.32 0.75
N GLY A 127 -4.72 6.82 0.20
CA GLY A 127 -5.21 8.17 0.51
C GLY A 127 -5.65 8.38 1.96
N ALA A 128 -6.18 7.35 2.62
CA ALA A 128 -6.54 7.46 4.03
C ALA A 128 -5.31 7.72 4.92
N TRP A 129 -4.18 7.08 4.60
CA TRP A 129 -2.93 7.18 5.35
C TRP A 129 -2.10 8.39 4.99
N LEU A 130 -1.89 8.62 3.70
CA LEU A 130 -0.88 9.53 3.17
C LEU A 130 -1.50 10.84 2.67
N ASP A 131 -0.68 11.89 2.64
CA ASP A 131 -1.01 13.11 1.94
C ASP A 131 -1.07 12.90 0.42
N LEU A 132 -1.92 13.69 -0.24
CA LEU A 132 -2.24 13.47 -1.65
C LEU A 132 -1.00 13.59 -2.56
N ALA A 133 -0.02 14.41 -2.19
CA ALA A 133 1.26 14.50 -2.90
C ALA A 133 2.04 13.18 -2.81
N THR A 134 2.14 12.60 -1.61
CA THR A 134 2.82 11.32 -1.38
C THR A 134 2.07 10.17 -2.06
N VAL A 135 0.73 10.19 -2.07
CA VAL A 135 -0.09 9.20 -2.78
C VAL A 135 0.29 9.11 -4.26
N VAL A 136 0.45 10.24 -4.94
CA VAL A 136 0.84 10.27 -6.36
C VAL A 136 2.22 9.62 -6.54
N ALA A 137 3.19 10.00 -5.71
CA ALA A 137 4.54 9.44 -5.75
C ALA A 137 4.55 7.93 -5.45
N VAL A 138 3.73 7.47 -4.49
CA VAL A 138 3.62 6.06 -4.11
C VAL A 138 2.97 5.22 -5.21
N ILE A 139 1.91 5.71 -5.84
CA ILE A 139 1.25 5.03 -6.96
C ILE A 139 2.21 4.94 -8.16
N GLU A 140 2.93 6.02 -8.46
CA GLU A 140 3.93 6.05 -9.52
C GLU A 140 5.07 5.06 -9.24
N LEU A 141 5.65 5.10 -8.04
CA LEU A 141 6.70 4.17 -7.61
C LEU A 141 6.21 2.71 -7.73
N ALA A 142 5.02 2.41 -7.25
CA ALA A 142 4.43 1.08 -7.35
C ALA A 142 4.27 0.65 -8.82
N ALA A 143 3.80 1.55 -9.70
CA ALA A 143 3.66 1.26 -11.12
C ALA A 143 5.00 0.99 -11.80
N LEU A 144 6.02 1.81 -11.52
CA LEU A 144 7.37 1.64 -12.06
C LEU A 144 8.01 0.33 -11.57
N LEU A 145 7.88 0.00 -10.28
CA LEU A 145 8.38 -1.26 -9.72
C LEU A 145 7.68 -2.46 -10.34
N ALA A 146 6.36 -2.38 -10.51
CA ALA A 146 5.57 -3.44 -11.12
C ALA A 146 6.01 -3.68 -12.57
N ILE A 147 6.06 -2.62 -13.39
CA ILE A 147 6.52 -2.70 -14.78
C ILE A 147 7.96 -3.20 -14.86
N GLY A 148 8.86 -2.69 -14.03
CA GLY A 148 10.26 -3.10 -13.97
C GLY A 148 10.41 -4.58 -13.64
N ALA A 149 9.72 -5.07 -12.61
CA ALA A 149 9.72 -6.47 -12.22
C ALA A 149 9.18 -7.37 -13.35
N TYR A 150 8.14 -6.93 -14.06
CA TYR A 150 7.61 -7.63 -15.21
C TYR A 150 8.62 -7.73 -16.37
N VAL A 151 9.25 -6.60 -16.73
CA VAL A 151 10.24 -6.54 -17.82
C VAL A 151 11.47 -7.39 -17.50
N VAL A 152 12.04 -7.24 -16.29
CA VAL A 152 13.20 -8.03 -15.84
C VAL A 152 12.86 -9.52 -15.80
N GLY A 153 11.70 -9.87 -15.24
CA GLY A 153 11.24 -11.26 -15.19
C GLY A 153 11.04 -11.89 -16.58
N ALA A 154 10.53 -11.12 -17.54
CA ALA A 154 10.41 -11.56 -18.92
C ALA A 154 11.77 -11.73 -19.61
N ALA A 155 12.71 -10.80 -19.38
CA ALA A 155 14.07 -10.87 -19.92
C ALA A 155 14.83 -12.10 -19.39
N LEU A 156 14.82 -12.31 -18.07
CA LEU A 156 15.47 -13.47 -17.43
C LEU A 156 14.90 -14.80 -17.92
N ARG A 157 13.58 -14.88 -18.14
CA ARG A 157 12.90 -16.08 -18.62
C ARG A 157 12.87 -16.19 -20.15
N ARG A 158 13.48 -15.24 -20.87
CA ARG A 158 13.44 -15.10 -22.34
C ARG A 158 12.02 -15.21 -22.92
N LYS A 159 11.02 -14.67 -22.20
CA LYS A 159 9.61 -14.65 -22.64
C LYS A 159 9.30 -13.35 -23.36
N ARG A 160 8.42 -13.42 -24.37
CA ARG A 160 7.90 -12.21 -25.03
C ARG A 160 7.00 -11.43 -24.09
N LEU A 161 7.18 -10.11 -24.07
CA LEU A 161 6.29 -9.20 -23.36
C LEU A 161 4.90 -9.25 -23.98
N ARG A 162 3.90 -9.42 -23.13
CA ARG A 162 2.48 -9.32 -23.48
C ARG A 162 1.89 -8.09 -22.79
N ALA A 163 1.21 -7.24 -23.56
CA ALA A 163 0.47 -6.10 -23.03
C ALA A 163 -0.75 -6.52 -22.18
N THR A 164 -1.11 -7.80 -22.21
CA THR A 164 -2.25 -8.38 -21.48
C THR A 164 -1.83 -9.25 -20.29
N ALA A 165 -0.55 -9.20 -19.90
CA ALA A 165 -0.11 -9.94 -18.72
C ALA A 165 -0.75 -9.34 -17.46
N PHE A 166 -1.35 -10.21 -16.65
CA PHE A 166 -1.90 -9.83 -15.37
C PHE A 166 -0.77 -9.72 -14.35
N LEU A 167 -0.62 -8.55 -13.75
CA LEU A 167 0.44 -8.27 -12.79
C LEU A 167 -0.19 -7.97 -11.42
N PRO A 168 0.31 -8.56 -10.32
CA PRO A 168 -0.21 -8.27 -8.99
C PRO A 168 0.27 -6.87 -8.61
N PHE A 169 -0.56 -5.85 -8.86
CA PHE A 169 -0.20 -4.46 -8.58
C PHE A 169 -0.18 -4.18 -7.07
N GLY A 170 -1.09 -4.80 -6.32
CA GLY A 170 -1.12 -4.76 -4.86
C GLY A 170 0.18 -5.21 -4.19
N LEU A 171 0.90 -6.18 -4.77
CA LEU A 171 2.22 -6.61 -4.31
C LEU A 171 3.23 -5.45 -4.24
N PHE A 172 3.14 -4.49 -5.15
CA PHE A 172 4.03 -3.32 -5.18
C PHE A 172 3.43 -2.12 -4.46
N LEU A 173 2.12 -1.92 -4.59
CA LEU A 173 1.42 -0.79 -3.98
C LEU A 173 1.41 -0.88 -2.44
N ALA A 174 1.11 -2.06 -1.87
CA ALA A 174 1.00 -2.21 -0.42
C ALA A 174 2.29 -1.82 0.33
N PRO A 175 3.48 -2.38 0.04
CA PRO A 175 4.71 -1.94 0.70
C PRO A 175 5.06 -0.48 0.41
N ALA A 176 4.73 0.04 -0.79
CA ALA A 176 4.95 1.44 -1.13
C ALA A 176 4.12 2.39 -0.27
N ILE A 177 2.90 2.02 0.15
CA ILE A 177 2.09 2.81 1.10
C ILE A 177 2.81 2.96 2.43
N TRP A 178 3.33 1.86 2.99
CA TRP A 178 4.07 1.90 4.25
C TRP A 178 5.37 2.71 4.14
N ILE A 179 6.09 2.58 3.01
CA ILE A 179 7.28 3.40 2.72
C ILE A 179 6.90 4.89 2.60
N GLY A 180 5.76 5.21 1.98
CA GLY A 180 5.25 6.57 1.90
C GLY A 180 5.01 7.17 3.29
N TRP A 181 4.41 6.40 4.19
CA TRP A 181 4.19 6.82 5.58
C TRP A 181 5.52 7.04 6.32
N LEU A 182 6.50 6.15 6.13
CA LEU A 182 7.85 6.37 6.66
C LEU A 182 8.47 7.67 6.14
N GLY A 183 8.30 7.95 4.85
CA GLY A 183 8.81 9.17 4.21
C GLY A 183 8.20 10.44 4.80
N GLU A 184 6.88 10.50 4.91
CA GLU A 184 6.16 11.62 5.54
C GLU A 184 6.59 11.81 7.00
N THR A 185 6.62 10.73 7.77
CA THR A 185 6.94 10.76 9.19
C THR A 185 8.39 11.19 9.41
N TRP A 186 9.32 10.66 8.61
CA TRP A 186 10.73 11.05 8.65
C TRP A 186 10.90 12.52 8.27
N TYR A 187 10.21 12.97 7.23
CA TYR A 187 10.22 14.37 6.79
C TYR A 187 9.75 15.30 7.91
N THR A 188 8.60 15.00 8.53
CA THR A 188 8.05 15.83 9.62
C THR A 188 8.96 15.86 10.84
N ASN A 189 9.58 14.72 11.21
CA ASN A 189 10.42 14.63 12.40
C ASN A 189 11.81 15.26 12.25
N TRP A 190 12.39 15.26 11.04
CA TRP A 190 13.78 15.70 10.82
C TRP A 190 13.92 17.05 10.12
N LEU A 191 13.00 17.39 9.20
CA LEU A 191 13.12 18.63 8.41
C LEU A 191 12.27 19.77 8.97
N GLY A 192 11.49 19.52 10.02
CA GLY A 192 10.49 20.44 10.54
C GLY A 192 9.35 20.55 9.55
N GLY A 193 8.18 20.01 9.90
CA GLY A 193 6.98 20.08 9.05
C GLY A 193 6.80 21.46 8.43
N TRP A 194 6.43 21.50 7.15
CA TRP A 194 6.26 22.76 6.41
C TRP A 194 5.42 23.74 7.23
N PRO A 195 5.88 24.97 7.49
CA PRO A 195 5.06 26.01 8.09
C PRO A 195 4.10 26.51 7.01
N GLY A 196 2.97 25.84 6.85
CA GLY A 196 1.89 26.23 5.95
C GLY A 196 0.56 26.10 6.64
#